data_AF-A0AAU9KZJ8-F1
#
_entry.id   AF-A0AAU9KZJ8-F1
#
_cell.length_a   1.000
_cell.length_b   1.000
_cell.length_c   1.000
_cell.angle_alpha   90.00
_cell.angle_beta   90.00
_cell.angle_gamma   90.00
#
_symmetry.space_group_name_H-M   'P 1'
#
loop_
_entity.id
_entity.type
_entity.pdbx_description
1 polymer ?
#
loop_
_entity_poly.entity_id
_entity_poly.type
_entity_poly.pdbx_seq_one_letter_code
_entity_poly.pdbx_strand_id
1 'polypeptide(L)'
;MKLQTPGGVGTRVYMLDASGKKYKQFNLLNKEFTFDVDVSSLPCGSNAALYFTKMDPDGGTSRFPTNRAGAAYGTGYCNAQCPKDVKFINGEANLKQTYGSCCSTVAVWEANSMATSYSTHACSIKDQHRCLTDADCGAANDEPVAGMGWCDKPGCGYNQFRMGNTMNYGPGDKFDIDTTKPFTVVTQFLTRDGSDTGELVEIRRIFKQFDKIFEKTPVSPLPELNGASSISDTFCKASKDFIWRKPGE
;
A
#
# COMPACT_ATOMS: atom_id res chain seq x y z
N MET A 1 16.16 4.58 -4.89
CA MET A 1 15.98 3.85 -6.18
C MET A 1 15.86 4.88 -7.29
N LYS A 2 16.52 4.71 -8.44
CA LYS A 2 16.40 5.66 -9.57
C LYS A 2 15.14 5.34 -10.39
N LEU A 3 14.35 6.36 -10.74
CA LEU A 3 13.14 6.19 -11.55
C LEU A 3 13.46 5.66 -12.96
N GLN A 4 14.52 6.16 -13.58
CA GLN A 4 14.98 5.71 -14.89
C GLN A 4 16.43 5.24 -14.81
N THR A 5 16.68 4.10 -15.44
CA THR A 5 18.01 3.53 -15.64
C THR A 5 18.16 3.11 -17.11
N PRO A 6 19.37 2.80 -17.61
CA PRO A 6 19.52 2.27 -18.97
C PRO A 6 18.69 1.00 -19.24
N GLY A 7 18.34 0.24 -18.19
CA GLY A 7 17.56 -1.00 -18.28
C GLY A 7 16.04 -0.82 -18.21
N GLY A 8 15.53 0.41 -18.01
CA GLY A 8 14.09 0.67 -18.00
C GLY A 8 13.64 1.75 -17.01
N VAL A 9 12.31 1.86 -16.89
CA VAL A 9 11.62 2.81 -16.01
C VAL A 9 10.93 2.06 -14.87
N GLY A 10 11.13 2.54 -13.65
CA GLY A 10 10.60 1.94 -12.44
C GLY A 10 11.38 0.70 -11.99
N THR A 11 11.31 0.40 -10.71
CA THR A 11 11.85 -0.83 -10.15
C THR A 11 11.01 -1.24 -8.96
N ARG A 12 10.79 -2.55 -8.79
CA ARG A 12 10.19 -3.14 -7.59
C ARG A 12 11.23 -4.06 -6.96
N VAL A 13 11.45 -3.90 -5.66
CA VAL A 13 12.38 -4.71 -4.88
C VAL A 13 11.67 -5.26 -3.66
N TYR A 14 12.18 -6.37 -3.12
CA TYR A 14 11.67 -7.01 -1.93
C TYR A 14 12.79 -7.15 -0.90
N MET A 15 12.45 -7.06 0.38
CA MET A 15 13.41 -7.32 1.44
C MET A 15 13.56 -8.83 1.64
N LEU A 16 14.79 -9.32 1.48
CA LEU A 16 15.15 -10.70 1.83
C LEU A 16 15.51 -10.78 3.31
N ASP A 17 15.32 -11.94 3.91
CA ASP A 17 15.88 -12.24 5.22
C ASP A 17 17.41 -12.41 5.14
N ALA A 18 18.05 -12.60 6.30
CA ALA A 18 19.51 -12.72 6.39
C ALA A 18 20.08 -13.92 5.62
N SER A 19 19.25 -14.90 5.23
CA SER A 19 19.69 -16.04 4.42
C SER A 19 19.83 -15.70 2.94
N GLY A 20 19.18 -14.62 2.47
CA GLY A 20 19.06 -14.28 1.06
C GLY A 20 18.18 -15.24 0.25
N LYS A 21 17.51 -16.21 0.89
CA LYS A 21 16.71 -17.25 0.21
C LYS A 21 15.20 -17.08 0.38
N LYS A 22 14.76 -16.32 1.38
CA LYS A 22 13.35 -16.06 1.66
C LYS A 22 13.13 -14.56 1.83
N TYR A 23 11.91 -14.10 1.57
CA TYR A 23 11.48 -12.75 1.92
C TYR A 23 11.40 -12.59 3.43
N LYS A 24 11.85 -11.43 3.93
CA LYS A 24 11.64 -11.04 5.31
C LYS A 24 10.13 -10.87 5.55
N GLN A 25 9.58 -11.71 6.41
CA GLN A 25 8.19 -11.62 6.83
C GLN A 25 8.04 -10.67 8.02
N PHE A 26 6.94 -9.91 8.02
CA PHE A 26 6.61 -8.94 9.06
C PHE A 26 5.21 -9.24 9.60
N ASN A 27 5.13 -9.49 10.91
CA ASN A 27 3.86 -9.54 11.63
C ASN A 27 3.58 -8.14 12.17
N LEU A 28 2.64 -7.43 11.56
CA LEU A 28 2.45 -6.00 11.78
C LEU A 28 1.49 -5.67 12.93
N LEU A 29 0.62 -6.60 13.33
CA LEU A 29 -0.36 -6.36 14.40
C LEU A 29 0.31 -6.00 15.72
N ASN A 30 -0.16 -4.92 16.35
CA ASN A 30 0.39 -4.38 17.59
C ASN A 30 1.90 -4.08 17.48
N LYS A 31 2.31 -3.58 16.30
CA LYS A 31 3.67 -3.15 16.02
C LYS A 31 3.69 -1.78 15.37
N GLU A 32 4.89 -1.24 15.31
CA GLU A 32 5.24 -0.03 14.59
C GLU A 32 6.23 -0.38 13.47
N PHE A 33 6.06 0.24 12.30
CA PHE A 33 7.01 0.21 11.22
C PHE A 33 7.46 1.64 10.88
N THR A 34 8.77 1.84 10.89
CA THR A 34 9.40 3.17 10.80
C THR A 34 10.51 3.16 9.77
N PHE A 35 10.57 4.20 8.95
CA PHE A 35 11.62 4.39 7.95
C PHE A 35 11.84 5.88 7.67
N ASP A 36 13.06 6.21 7.26
CA ASP A 36 13.39 7.53 6.72
C ASP A 36 13.20 7.53 5.20
N VAL A 37 12.75 8.65 4.66
CA VAL A 37 12.51 8.81 3.23
C VAL A 37 12.94 10.20 2.75
N ASP A 38 13.44 10.23 1.52
CA ASP A 38 13.69 11.44 0.75
C ASP A 38 12.93 11.33 -0.58
N VAL A 39 11.95 12.21 -0.77
CA VAL A 39 11.13 12.31 -1.98
C VAL A 39 11.34 13.65 -2.70
N SER A 40 12.35 14.43 -2.31
CA SER A 40 12.60 15.79 -2.81
C SER A 40 12.73 15.87 -4.32
N SER A 41 13.25 14.81 -4.94
CA SER A 41 13.42 14.70 -6.39
C SER A 41 12.26 14.02 -7.14
N LEU A 42 11.15 13.71 -6.47
CA LEU A 42 10.02 13.00 -7.07
C LEU A 42 8.90 13.96 -7.47
N PRO A 43 8.71 14.26 -8.77
CA PRO A 43 7.69 15.20 -9.22
C PRO A 43 6.31 14.54 -9.33
N CYS A 44 5.30 15.35 -9.70
CA CYS A 44 3.99 14.86 -10.13
C CYS A 44 4.13 13.77 -11.22
N GLY A 45 3.26 12.77 -11.17
CA GLY A 45 3.28 11.62 -12.09
C GLY A 45 4.27 10.51 -11.68
N SER A 46 5.06 10.72 -10.61
CA SER A 46 5.87 9.66 -10.00
C SER A 46 5.27 9.19 -8.68
N ASN A 47 5.62 7.96 -8.27
CA ASN A 47 5.23 7.36 -6.99
C ASN A 47 6.39 6.52 -6.45
N ALA A 48 6.94 6.91 -5.31
CA ALA A 48 7.74 6.03 -4.47
C ALA A 48 6.83 5.31 -3.50
N ALA A 49 6.67 4.01 -3.72
CA ALA A 49 5.81 3.16 -2.91
C ALA A 49 6.62 2.26 -1.97
N LEU A 50 6.22 2.21 -0.70
CA LEU A 50 6.66 1.23 0.28
C LEU A 50 5.40 0.58 0.87
N TYR A 51 5.30 -0.74 0.71
CA TYR A 51 4.08 -1.48 1.06
C TYR A 51 4.40 -2.93 1.42
N PHE A 52 3.45 -3.55 2.11
CA PHE A 52 3.45 -4.97 2.44
C PHE A 52 2.41 -5.69 1.61
N THR A 53 2.73 -6.90 1.19
CA THR A 53 1.85 -7.77 0.43
C THR A 53 1.94 -9.19 0.96
N LYS A 54 0.83 -9.94 0.91
CA LYS A 54 0.71 -11.30 1.43
C LYS A 54 1.28 -12.33 0.44
N MET A 55 2.58 -12.20 0.17
CA MET A 55 3.37 -13.14 -0.64
C MET A 55 3.89 -14.32 0.19
N ASP A 56 4.08 -15.46 -0.44
CA ASP A 56 4.74 -16.61 0.20
C ASP A 56 6.21 -16.29 0.54
N PRO A 57 6.74 -16.69 1.72
CA PRO A 57 8.11 -16.36 2.11
C PRO A 57 9.19 -16.87 1.14
N ASP A 58 8.93 -17.97 0.44
CA ASP A 58 9.86 -18.57 -0.51
C ASP A 58 9.61 -18.14 -1.96
N GLY A 59 8.69 -17.19 -2.18
CA GLY A 59 8.26 -16.77 -3.52
C GLY A 59 7.45 -17.81 -4.27
N GLY A 60 6.88 -18.80 -3.57
CA GLY A 60 5.94 -19.80 -4.07
C GLY A 60 6.56 -21.15 -4.41
N THR A 61 7.86 -21.38 -4.16
CA THR A 61 8.54 -22.63 -4.56
C THR A 61 7.96 -23.89 -3.92
N SER A 62 7.46 -23.79 -2.68
CA SER A 62 6.86 -24.91 -1.95
C SER A 62 5.48 -25.29 -2.51
N ARG A 63 4.73 -24.32 -3.03
CA ARG A 63 3.37 -24.52 -3.59
C ARG A 63 3.42 -24.86 -5.08
N PHE A 64 4.45 -24.39 -5.79
CA PHE A 64 4.56 -24.49 -7.24
C PHE A 64 5.93 -25.06 -7.63
N PRO A 65 6.07 -26.39 -7.73
CA PRO A 65 7.37 -27.05 -7.97
C PRO A 65 8.06 -26.69 -9.30
N THR A 66 7.31 -26.13 -10.26
CA THR A 66 7.85 -25.59 -11.52
C THR A 66 8.58 -24.26 -11.32
N ASN A 67 8.28 -23.51 -10.26
CA ASN A 67 9.09 -22.38 -9.83
C ASN A 67 10.36 -22.88 -9.14
N ARG A 68 11.49 -22.82 -9.86
CA ARG A 68 12.82 -23.18 -9.33
C ARG A 68 13.67 -21.97 -8.92
N ALA A 69 13.14 -20.76 -9.06
CA ALA A 69 13.87 -19.52 -8.82
C ALA A 69 13.59 -18.97 -7.41
N GLY A 70 12.31 -18.82 -7.05
CA GLY A 70 11.88 -18.41 -5.71
C GLY A 70 12.22 -16.97 -5.34
N ALA A 71 12.16 -16.69 -4.04
CA ALA A 71 12.33 -15.34 -3.49
C ALA A 71 13.68 -14.69 -3.85
N ALA A 72 14.76 -15.47 -3.97
CA ALA A 72 16.07 -14.99 -4.40
C ALA A 72 16.06 -14.30 -5.78
N TYR A 73 15.08 -14.62 -6.62
CA TYR A 73 14.86 -14.03 -7.95
C TYR A 73 13.59 -13.17 -8.02
N GLY A 74 12.96 -12.85 -6.89
CA GLY A 74 11.82 -11.95 -6.85
C GLY A 74 10.50 -12.54 -7.35
N THR A 75 10.31 -13.87 -7.32
CA THR A 75 9.07 -14.51 -7.78
C THR A 75 7.92 -14.41 -6.78
N GLY A 76 6.70 -14.71 -7.24
CA GLY A 76 5.53 -14.86 -6.37
C GLY A 76 4.79 -13.56 -6.07
N TYR A 77 5.07 -12.48 -6.80
CA TYR A 77 4.42 -11.19 -6.59
C TYR A 77 2.89 -11.27 -6.74
N CYS A 78 2.20 -10.59 -5.84
CA CYS A 78 0.77 -10.36 -5.86
C CYS A 78 0.48 -9.03 -5.17
N ASN A 79 -0.67 -8.43 -5.43
CA ASN A 79 -1.23 -7.36 -4.60
C ASN A 79 -2.76 -7.31 -4.79
N ALA A 80 -3.40 -6.34 -4.14
CA ALA A 80 -4.86 -6.21 -4.18
C ALA A 80 -5.42 -5.72 -5.54
N GLN A 81 -4.55 -5.30 -6.46
CA GLN A 81 -4.96 -4.95 -7.83
C GLN A 81 -5.13 -6.18 -8.72
N CYS A 82 -4.78 -7.38 -8.23
CA CYS A 82 -4.80 -8.61 -9.02
C CYS A 82 -4.05 -8.48 -10.37
N PRO A 83 -2.80 -7.98 -10.37
CA PRO A 83 -2.08 -7.57 -11.57
C PRO A 83 -1.91 -8.71 -12.57
N LYS A 84 -2.27 -8.44 -13.82
CA LYS A 84 -2.12 -9.35 -14.96
C LYS A 84 -0.79 -9.20 -15.70
N ASP A 85 -0.07 -8.12 -15.46
CA ASP A 85 1.25 -7.84 -16.04
C ASP A 85 2.40 -8.67 -15.40
N VAL A 86 2.09 -9.44 -14.36
CA VAL A 86 3.04 -10.37 -13.73
C VAL A 86 3.38 -11.50 -14.72
N LYS A 87 4.63 -11.54 -15.16
CA LYS A 87 5.12 -12.45 -16.20
C LYS A 87 5.12 -13.94 -15.81
N PHE A 88 5.25 -14.24 -14.52
CA PHE A 88 5.24 -15.61 -14.00
C PHE A 88 4.33 -15.71 -12.77
N ILE A 89 3.30 -16.54 -12.84
CA ILE A 89 2.33 -16.75 -11.76
C ILE A 89 2.21 -18.25 -11.54
N ASN A 90 2.29 -18.69 -10.28
CA ASN A 90 2.20 -20.11 -9.89
C ASN A 90 3.20 -21.03 -10.61
N GLY A 91 4.40 -20.51 -10.91
CA GLY A 91 5.45 -21.27 -11.63
C GLY A 91 5.21 -21.44 -13.13
N GLU A 92 4.20 -20.76 -13.69
CA GLU A 92 3.86 -20.78 -15.12
C GLU A 92 4.04 -19.40 -15.74
N ALA A 93 4.41 -19.36 -17.02
CA ALA A 93 4.54 -18.11 -17.78
C ALA A 93 3.16 -17.54 -18.15
N ASN A 94 2.95 -16.25 -17.91
CA ASN A 94 1.70 -15.52 -18.19
C ASN A 94 1.84 -14.61 -19.41
N LEU A 95 2.36 -15.14 -20.53
CA LEU A 95 2.72 -14.34 -21.71
C LEU A 95 1.53 -13.63 -22.37
N LYS A 96 0.32 -14.17 -22.19
CA LYS A 96 -0.93 -13.61 -22.72
C LYS A 96 -1.65 -12.72 -21.72
N GLN A 97 -1.07 -12.47 -20.54
CA GLN A 97 -1.70 -11.70 -19.45
C GLN A 97 -3.11 -12.20 -19.12
N THR A 98 -3.31 -13.52 -19.21
CA THR A 98 -4.63 -14.14 -19.00
C THR A 98 -4.98 -14.18 -17.52
N TYR A 99 -3.97 -14.37 -16.67
CA TYR A 99 -4.14 -14.52 -15.23
C TYR A 99 -3.71 -13.28 -14.47
N GLY A 100 -4.35 -13.00 -13.35
CA GLY A 100 -3.88 -12.02 -12.36
C GLY A 100 -3.40 -12.68 -11.07
N SER A 101 -2.61 -11.96 -10.27
CA SER A 101 -2.06 -12.45 -9.00
C SER A 101 -2.56 -11.61 -7.81
N CYS A 102 -3.58 -12.11 -7.12
CA CYS A 102 -4.30 -11.41 -6.05
C CYS A 102 -3.76 -11.76 -4.66
N CYS A 103 -3.67 -10.76 -3.78
CA CYS A 103 -3.52 -10.96 -2.33
C CYS A 103 -3.70 -9.64 -1.56
N SER A 104 -3.96 -9.73 -0.26
CA SER A 104 -4.12 -8.53 0.58
C SER A 104 -2.84 -7.68 0.60
N THR A 105 -3.03 -6.37 0.64
CA THR A 105 -1.94 -5.39 0.55
C THR A 105 -2.18 -4.25 1.54
N VAL A 106 -1.10 -3.79 2.17
CA VAL A 106 -1.11 -2.59 2.99
C VAL A 106 -0.03 -1.66 2.47
N ALA A 107 -0.45 -0.53 1.89
CA ALA A 107 0.46 0.50 1.46
C ALA A 107 0.76 1.44 2.63
N VAL A 108 1.97 1.34 3.19
CA VAL A 108 2.40 2.25 4.25
C VAL A 108 2.90 3.57 3.68
N TRP A 109 3.26 3.63 2.41
CA TRP A 109 3.70 4.84 1.75
C TRP A 109 3.43 4.76 0.25
N GLU A 110 2.68 5.71 -0.27
CA GLU A 110 2.61 6.04 -1.70
C GLU A 110 2.74 7.55 -1.82
N ALA A 111 3.85 8.03 -2.38
CA ALA A 111 4.09 9.46 -2.40
C ALA A 111 5.02 9.94 -3.50
N ASN A 112 4.91 11.23 -3.75
CA ASN A 112 5.94 12.07 -4.35
C ASN A 112 6.09 13.34 -3.49
N SER A 113 6.79 14.37 -3.95
CA SER A 113 6.99 15.59 -3.17
C SER A 113 5.70 16.39 -2.92
N MET A 114 4.63 16.13 -3.66
CA MET A 114 3.39 16.92 -3.62
C MET A 114 2.27 16.29 -2.82
N ALA A 115 2.22 14.96 -2.76
CA ALA A 115 1.18 14.25 -2.03
C ALA A 115 1.68 12.91 -1.48
N THR A 116 1.04 12.47 -0.40
CA THR A 116 1.22 11.13 0.17
C THR A 116 -0.12 10.50 0.52
N SER A 117 -0.19 9.18 0.39
CA SER A 117 -1.23 8.32 0.92
C SER A 117 -0.64 7.13 1.67
N TYR A 118 -1.41 6.59 2.60
CA TYR A 118 -1.27 5.22 3.08
C TYR A 118 -2.65 4.57 3.06
N SER A 119 -2.71 3.28 2.78
CA SER A 119 -3.97 2.58 2.53
C SER A 119 -3.94 1.10 2.89
N THR A 120 -5.12 0.57 3.17
CA THR A 120 -5.37 -0.86 3.32
C THR A 120 -6.21 -1.38 2.18
N HIS A 121 -5.88 -2.58 1.72
CA HIS A 121 -6.59 -3.28 0.67
C HIS A 121 -6.79 -4.74 1.09
N ALA A 122 -7.97 -5.02 1.63
CA ALA A 122 -8.35 -6.36 2.05
C ALA A 122 -8.73 -7.22 0.84
N CYS A 123 -8.58 -8.54 1.01
CA CYS A 123 -9.11 -9.51 0.07
C CYS A 123 -9.88 -10.60 0.83
N SER A 124 -10.88 -11.20 0.20
CA SER A 124 -11.61 -12.36 0.75
C SER A 124 -10.76 -13.65 0.74
N ILE A 125 -9.71 -13.68 -0.06
CA ILE A 125 -8.68 -14.72 -0.07
C ILE A 125 -7.61 -14.46 1.00
N LYS A 126 -7.11 -15.53 1.62
CA LYS A 126 -6.15 -15.43 2.74
C LYS A 126 -4.69 -15.28 2.29
N ASP A 127 -4.30 -16.01 1.25
CA ASP A 127 -2.94 -16.07 0.71
C ASP A 127 -2.95 -15.73 -0.78
N GLN A 128 -1.78 -15.63 -1.41
CA GLN A 128 -1.67 -15.39 -2.85
C GLN A 128 -2.52 -16.40 -3.65
N HIS A 129 -3.38 -15.87 -4.52
CA HIS A 129 -4.19 -16.64 -5.46
C HIS A 129 -4.10 -16.10 -6.88
N ARG A 130 -4.10 -17.02 -7.84
CA ARG A 130 -4.22 -16.73 -9.26
C ARG A 130 -5.70 -16.58 -9.63
N CYS A 131 -6.11 -15.40 -10.08
CA CYS A 131 -7.46 -15.20 -10.62
C CYS A 131 -7.48 -15.58 -12.11
N LEU A 132 -8.58 -16.22 -12.55
CA LEU A 132 -8.71 -16.80 -13.90
C LEU A 132 -9.62 -15.98 -14.80
N THR A 133 -10.64 -15.36 -14.21
CA THR A 133 -11.63 -14.55 -14.93
C THR A 133 -11.49 -13.08 -14.59
N ASP A 134 -11.97 -12.21 -15.47
CA ASP A 134 -12.05 -10.77 -15.19
C ASP A 134 -12.86 -10.49 -13.92
N ALA A 135 -13.95 -11.24 -13.72
CA ALA A 135 -14.75 -11.15 -12.50
C ALA A 135 -13.94 -11.46 -11.24
N ASP A 136 -13.16 -12.55 -11.21
CA ASP A 136 -12.31 -12.90 -10.06
C ASP A 136 -11.22 -11.85 -9.82
N CYS A 137 -10.64 -11.34 -10.90
CA CYS A 137 -9.60 -10.31 -10.86
C CYS A 137 -10.15 -8.90 -10.58
N GLY A 138 -11.48 -8.73 -10.45
CA GLY A 138 -12.13 -7.43 -10.26
C GLY A 138 -11.90 -6.46 -11.43
N ALA A 139 -11.85 -6.98 -12.65
CA ALA A 139 -11.78 -6.22 -13.89
C ALA A 139 -13.14 -6.25 -14.59
N ALA A 140 -13.63 -5.09 -15.04
CA ALA A 140 -14.62 -5.03 -16.10
C ALA A 140 -14.20 -3.91 -17.05
N ASN A 141 -13.89 -4.25 -18.30
CA ASN A 141 -13.52 -3.29 -19.35
C ASN A 141 -12.37 -2.33 -18.95
N ASP A 142 -11.27 -2.89 -18.45
CA ASP A 142 -10.06 -2.16 -18.03
C ASP A 142 -10.24 -1.14 -16.88
N GLU A 143 -11.43 -1.03 -16.28
CA GLU A 143 -11.69 -0.17 -15.13
C GLU A 143 -11.85 -1.00 -13.83
N PRO A 144 -11.31 -0.52 -12.69
CA PRO A 144 -11.59 -1.12 -11.40
C PRO A 144 -13.06 -0.88 -11.02
N VAL A 145 -13.88 -1.92 -11.04
CA VAL A 145 -15.26 -1.82 -10.55
C VAL A 145 -15.26 -2.09 -9.04
N ALA A 146 -15.59 -1.07 -8.25
CA ALA A 146 -15.77 -1.21 -6.81
C ALA A 146 -16.80 -2.32 -6.51
N GLY A 147 -16.43 -3.26 -5.64
CA GLY A 147 -17.29 -4.40 -5.26
C GLY A 147 -17.22 -5.62 -6.18
N MET A 148 -16.32 -5.65 -7.16
CA MET A 148 -16.07 -6.84 -7.99
C MET A 148 -14.71 -7.49 -7.68
N GLY A 149 -14.66 -8.82 -7.77
CA GLY A 149 -13.45 -9.62 -7.54
C GLY A 149 -13.15 -9.92 -6.08
N TRP A 150 -11.99 -10.55 -5.86
CA TRP A 150 -11.59 -11.00 -4.52
C TRP A 150 -10.96 -9.93 -3.64
N CYS A 151 -10.52 -8.80 -4.23
CA CYS A 151 -9.72 -7.79 -3.54
C CYS A 151 -10.33 -6.39 -3.68
N ASP A 152 -10.26 -5.61 -2.60
CA ASP A 152 -10.63 -4.19 -2.60
C ASP A 152 -9.59 -3.34 -3.33
N LYS A 153 -9.80 -3.14 -4.63
CA LYS A 153 -8.91 -2.31 -5.47
C LYS A 153 -8.86 -0.84 -5.03
N PRO A 154 -10.00 -0.16 -4.78
CA PRO A 154 -9.97 1.20 -4.26
C PRO A 154 -9.27 1.33 -2.90
N GLY A 155 -9.44 0.34 -2.01
CA GLY A 155 -8.91 0.37 -0.65
C GLY A 155 -9.56 1.42 0.25
N CYS A 156 -9.12 1.45 1.50
CA CYS A 156 -9.34 2.56 2.41
C CYS A 156 -8.01 3.28 2.64
N GLY A 157 -7.91 4.55 2.22
CA GLY A 157 -6.66 5.30 2.27
C GLY A 157 -6.83 6.69 2.86
N TYR A 158 -5.78 7.16 3.54
CA TYR A 158 -5.72 8.49 4.13
C TYR A 158 -4.64 9.31 3.42
N ASN A 159 -5.09 10.27 2.63
CA ASN A 159 -4.25 11.31 2.01
C ASN A 159 -4.66 12.66 2.60
N GLN A 160 -3.75 13.31 3.30
CA GLN A 160 -4.05 14.52 4.08
C GLN A 160 -4.65 15.65 3.22
N PHE A 161 -4.11 15.86 2.02
CA PHE A 161 -4.62 16.86 1.08
C PHE A 161 -6.05 16.53 0.68
N ARG A 162 -6.32 15.27 0.31
CA ARG A 162 -7.67 14.80 -0.02
C ARG A 162 -8.64 14.89 1.17
N MET A 163 -8.12 14.77 2.39
CA MET A 163 -8.87 14.94 3.63
C MET A 163 -8.96 16.41 4.09
N GLY A 164 -8.60 17.38 3.24
CA GLY A 164 -8.78 18.82 3.49
C GLY A 164 -7.60 19.53 4.16
N ASN A 165 -6.57 18.80 4.60
CA ASN A 165 -5.35 19.38 5.18
C ASN A 165 -4.31 19.63 4.08
N THR A 166 -4.44 20.75 3.37
CA THR A 166 -3.62 21.08 2.20
C THR A 166 -2.23 21.64 2.53
N MET A 167 -1.99 22.04 3.78
CA MET A 167 -0.71 22.63 4.23
C MET A 167 0.15 21.68 5.06
N ASN A 168 -0.26 20.42 5.26
CA ASN A 168 0.51 19.51 6.11
C ASN A 168 1.72 18.87 5.41
N TYR A 169 1.66 18.66 4.11
CA TYR A 169 2.70 17.95 3.36
C TYR A 169 2.92 18.61 2.00
N GLY A 170 4.16 18.98 1.69
CA GLY A 170 4.51 19.57 0.40
C GLY A 170 5.91 20.19 0.38
N PRO A 171 6.34 20.73 -0.78
CA PRO A 171 7.69 21.25 -0.92
C PRO A 171 7.83 22.65 -0.31
N GLY A 172 8.73 22.79 0.66
CA GLY A 172 9.12 24.05 1.28
C GLY A 172 8.67 24.18 2.75
N ASP A 173 9.27 25.15 3.43
CA ASP A 173 9.08 25.42 4.87
C ASP A 173 7.69 25.93 5.26
N LYS A 174 6.86 26.33 4.29
CA LYS A 174 5.45 26.67 4.50
C LYS A 174 4.56 25.47 4.84
N PHE A 175 5.02 24.25 4.55
CA PHE A 175 4.32 23.03 4.90
C PHE A 175 4.81 22.50 6.24
N ASP A 176 3.94 21.83 6.99
CA ASP A 176 4.37 21.18 8.24
C ASP A 176 5.48 20.17 7.99
N ILE A 177 5.33 19.32 6.96
CA ILE A 177 6.34 18.40 6.47
C ILE A 177 6.90 18.94 5.17
N ASP A 178 8.14 19.43 5.22
CA ASP A 178 8.86 19.98 4.07
C ASP A 178 9.47 18.85 3.24
N THR A 179 8.87 18.53 2.10
CA THR A 179 9.31 17.42 1.24
C THR A 179 10.58 17.71 0.45
N THR A 180 11.13 18.93 0.53
CA THR A 180 12.45 19.24 -0.04
C THR A 180 13.61 18.65 0.77
N LYS A 181 13.31 18.08 1.96
CA LYS A 181 14.27 17.48 2.87
C LYS A 181 13.82 16.09 3.29
N PRO A 182 14.74 15.21 3.74
CA PRO A 182 14.36 13.92 4.31
C PRO A 182 13.50 14.06 5.58
N PHE A 183 12.71 13.05 5.86
CA PHE A 183 11.92 12.93 7.09
C PHE A 183 11.66 11.46 7.44
N THR A 184 11.29 11.22 8.69
CA THR A 184 10.91 9.89 9.20
C THR A 184 9.39 9.72 9.10
N VAL A 185 8.98 8.55 8.61
CA VAL A 185 7.60 8.09 8.56
C VAL A 185 7.44 6.94 9.52
N VAL A 186 6.46 7.06 10.41
CA VAL A 186 6.12 6.06 11.41
C VAL A 186 4.67 5.62 11.18
N THR A 187 4.44 4.31 11.10
CA THR A 187 3.11 3.72 10.95
C THR A 187 2.86 2.69 12.05
N GLN A 188 1.80 2.89 12.83
CA GLN A 188 1.41 2.01 13.93
C GLN A 188 0.14 1.23 13.56
N PHE A 189 0.12 -0.05 13.89
CA PHE A 189 -0.99 -0.97 13.62
C PHE A 189 -1.63 -1.41 14.93
N LEU A 190 -2.62 -0.64 15.39
CA LEU A 190 -3.19 -0.81 16.72
C LEU A 190 -4.28 -1.89 16.70
N THR A 191 -4.21 -2.79 17.67
CA THR A 191 -5.20 -3.85 17.86
C THR A 191 -6.17 -3.50 18.99
N ARG A 192 -7.39 -4.04 18.91
CA ARG A 192 -8.51 -3.76 19.82
C ARG A 192 -8.16 -3.92 21.29
N ASP A 193 -7.34 -4.92 21.60
CA ASP A 193 -6.93 -5.31 22.96
C ASP A 193 -5.45 -5.02 23.25
N GLY A 194 -4.73 -4.39 22.32
CA GLY A 194 -3.28 -4.16 22.44
C GLY A 194 -2.43 -5.44 22.39
N SER A 195 -2.97 -6.56 21.89
CA SER A 195 -2.26 -7.82 21.72
C SER A 195 -1.83 -8.06 20.27
N ASP A 196 -0.83 -8.93 20.07
CA ASP A 196 -0.31 -9.32 18.75
C ASP A 196 -1.29 -10.19 17.94
N THR A 197 -2.37 -10.65 18.56
CA THR A 197 -3.41 -11.49 17.97
C THR A 197 -4.76 -10.80 17.88
N GLY A 198 -4.89 -9.61 18.47
CA GLY A 198 -6.11 -8.83 18.46
C GLY A 198 -6.47 -8.34 17.07
N GLU A 199 -7.74 -8.01 16.90
CA GLU A 199 -8.24 -7.41 15.66
C GLU A 199 -7.63 -6.02 15.44
N LEU A 200 -7.16 -5.74 14.22
CA LEU A 200 -6.70 -4.42 13.81
C LEU A 200 -7.87 -3.43 13.85
N VAL A 201 -7.74 -2.32 14.59
CA VAL A 201 -8.80 -1.30 14.73
C VAL A 201 -8.39 0.09 14.26
N GLU A 202 -7.10 0.38 14.23
CA GLU A 202 -6.59 1.68 13.80
C GLU A 202 -5.21 1.54 13.14
N ILE A 203 -5.01 2.20 12.01
CA ILE A 203 -3.66 2.46 11.47
C ILE A 203 -3.37 3.94 11.61
N ARG A 204 -2.38 4.26 12.44
CA ARG A 204 -1.99 5.62 12.77
C ARG A 204 -0.71 6.01 12.06
N ARG A 205 -0.62 7.28 11.65
CA ARG A 205 0.53 7.88 11.00
C ARG A 205 1.13 8.99 11.86
N ILE A 206 2.44 8.92 12.06
CA ILE A 206 3.28 9.90 12.74
C ILE A 206 4.41 10.30 11.78
N PHE A 207 4.80 11.57 11.83
CA PHE A 207 5.97 12.07 11.11
C PHE A 207 6.98 12.65 12.09
N LYS A 208 8.26 12.57 11.75
CA LYS A 208 9.31 13.33 12.42
C LYS A 208 10.20 13.97 11.36
N GLN A 209 10.45 15.26 11.52
CA GLN A 209 11.37 16.00 10.67
C GLN A 209 12.23 16.91 11.53
N PHE A 210 13.56 16.70 11.47
CA PHE A 210 14.50 17.29 12.43
C PHE A 210 14.10 16.95 13.87
N ASP A 211 14.00 17.98 14.72
CA ASP A 211 13.60 17.85 16.13
C ASP A 211 12.07 17.92 16.34
N LYS A 212 11.29 18.13 15.27
CA LYS A 212 9.83 18.23 15.34
C LYS A 212 9.18 16.87 15.14
N ILE A 213 8.38 16.45 16.12
CA ILE A 213 7.55 15.25 16.05
C ILE A 213 6.09 15.69 15.84
N PHE A 214 5.44 15.06 14.86
CA PHE A 214 4.02 15.23 14.55
C PHE A 214 3.31 13.96 15.02
N GLU A 215 2.91 13.94 16.30
CA GLU A 215 2.39 12.76 17.01
C GLU A 215 1.16 12.09 16.39
N LYS A 216 0.50 12.78 15.46
CA LYS A 216 -0.52 12.22 14.58
C LYS A 216 -0.65 13.10 13.33
N THR A 217 -1.25 12.57 12.28
CA THR A 217 -1.70 13.43 11.18
C THR A 217 -2.78 14.41 11.66
N PRO A 218 -2.85 15.63 11.09
CA PRO A 218 -3.90 16.57 11.47
C PRO A 218 -5.28 15.98 11.24
N VAL A 219 -6.20 16.31 12.15
CA VAL A 219 -7.62 15.96 12.01
C VAL A 219 -8.17 16.60 10.73
N SER A 220 -8.99 15.86 10.00
CA SER A 220 -9.63 16.40 8.80
C SER A 220 -10.54 17.59 9.18
N PRO A 221 -10.45 18.75 8.48
CA PRO A 221 -11.39 19.85 8.63
C PRO A 221 -12.74 19.60 7.92
N LEU A 222 -12.87 18.50 7.16
CA LEU A 222 -14.11 18.16 6.47
C LEU A 222 -15.14 17.63 7.48
N PRO A 223 -16.32 18.27 7.62
CA PRO A 223 -17.33 17.86 8.59
C PRO A 223 -17.75 16.38 8.45
N GLU A 224 -17.81 15.88 7.22
CA GLU A 224 -18.23 14.52 6.89
C GLU A 224 -17.27 13.46 7.43
N LEU A 225 -16.03 13.84 7.74
CA LEU A 225 -15.01 12.95 8.26
C LEU A 225 -14.89 13.00 9.79
N ASN A 226 -15.72 13.80 10.48
CA ASN A 226 -15.81 13.89 11.94
C ASN A 226 -14.44 13.99 12.65
N GLY A 227 -13.52 14.78 12.10
CA GLY A 227 -12.20 14.97 12.69
C GLY A 227 -11.30 13.73 12.66
N ALA A 228 -11.54 12.80 11.73
CA ALA A 228 -10.67 11.64 11.53
C ALA A 228 -9.21 12.07 11.28
N SER A 229 -8.27 11.28 11.81
CA SER A 229 -6.81 11.50 11.69
C SER A 229 -6.03 10.20 11.48
N SER A 230 -6.72 9.10 11.19
CA SER A 230 -6.17 7.76 11.02
C SER A 230 -7.13 6.90 10.22
N ILE A 231 -6.66 5.75 9.76
CA ILE A 231 -7.52 4.74 9.14
C ILE A 231 -8.18 3.91 10.24
N SER A 232 -9.51 3.87 10.23
CA SER A 232 -10.38 3.01 11.06
C SER A 232 -11.64 2.69 10.27
N ASP A 233 -12.41 1.69 10.67
CA ASP A 233 -13.66 1.34 9.98
C ASP A 233 -14.63 2.53 9.90
N THR A 234 -14.71 3.34 10.97
CA THR A 234 -15.53 4.55 11.01
C THR A 234 -15.07 5.56 9.96
N PHE A 235 -13.76 5.82 9.86
CA PHE A 235 -13.20 6.71 8.84
C PHE A 235 -13.41 6.14 7.42
N CYS A 236 -13.17 4.85 7.22
CA CYS A 236 -13.33 4.21 5.92
C CYS A 236 -14.77 4.34 5.42
N LYS A 237 -15.75 4.06 6.28
CA LYS A 237 -17.17 4.24 5.95
C LYS A 237 -17.49 5.69 5.61
N ALA A 238 -17.14 6.63 6.48
CA ALA A 238 -17.42 8.05 6.28
C ALA A 238 -16.77 8.61 5.01
N SER A 239 -15.51 8.26 4.76
CA SER A 239 -14.79 8.71 3.55
C SER A 239 -15.37 8.14 2.26
N LYS A 240 -15.82 6.88 2.26
CA LYS A 240 -16.47 6.29 1.10
C LYS A 240 -17.84 6.92 0.85
N ASP A 241 -18.64 7.08 1.90
CA ASP A 241 -19.95 7.72 1.80
C ASP A 241 -19.82 9.15 1.29
N PHE A 242 -18.82 9.91 1.76
CA PHE A 242 -18.60 11.27 1.31
C PHE A 242 -18.10 11.36 -0.14
N ILE A 243 -17.10 10.56 -0.51
CA ILE A 243 -16.41 10.72 -1.81
C ILE A 243 -17.18 10.07 -2.96
N TRP A 244 -17.96 9.03 -2.68
CA TRP A 244 -18.80 8.36 -3.69
C TRP A 244 -20.25 8.83 -3.70
N ARG A 245 -20.62 9.84 -2.89
CA ARG A 245 -21.90 10.53 -3.03
C ARG A 245 -22.02 11.09 -4.45
N LYS A 246 -23.10 10.72 -5.15
CA LYS A 246 -23.43 11.35 -6.42
C LYS A 246 -23.87 12.79 -6.14
N PRO A 247 -23.49 13.77 -6.98
CA PRO A 247 -24.01 15.12 -6.84
C PRO A 247 -25.54 15.11 -6.91
N GLY A 248 -26.22 15.53 -5.84
CA GLY A 248 -27.68 15.66 -5.79
C GLY A 248 -28.43 14.76 -4.77
N GLU A 249 -27.72 13.94 -4.00
CA GLU A 249 -28.22 13.27 -2.78
C GLU A 249 -27.69 13.96 -1.52
#